data_AF-A0A2V7E8Z9-F1
#
_entry.id   AF-A0A2V7E8Z9-F1
#
_cell.length_a   1.000
_cell.length_b   1.000
_cell.length_c   1.000
_cell.angle_alpha   90.00
_cell.angle_beta   90.00
_cell.angle_gamma   90.00
#
_symmetry.space_group_name_H-M   'P 1'
#
loop_
_entity.id
_entity.type
_entity.pdbx_description
1 polymer ?
#
loop_
_entity_poly.entity_id
_entity_poly.type
_entity_poly.pdbx_seq_one_letter_code
_entity_poly.pdbx_strand_id
1 'polypeptide(L)'
;MRRSSRAAASLRPGASPRRCAPGTTSGGKAMSTGQPTRILILGGGFGGVHTALTLEKLLKRELRDRTVEIGLVSRENYMVFQPMLPEVISGSIGLLDTITPIRRLCPSTNLYTRTIEKIDLDRRRVSAAAGFGSQHCSLSYDHLVIALGNVTSFAGQHGLAEHALPFKYLGDALTLRNRIIHTLEEADIEHDPEVRRALLTFVVAGGGFSGVEAVAEVNDFVRAAAGSFRNLNRQEIRVVLLHAGPVILPELPVSLAEFAQRLLRKRGVEIRLNTRLEGATAEAALLVGGDRIVTRTLVSTVPSMPNPLVAMLDCKKERGRVVVDEHLELPDYPGVWAVGDCAFITDARSGELAPPTAQHATREAHCVAENIAASLRGQSKRGFSFRALGKMGSLGHHSAVAEVFGMKISGFLAWWLWRTVYLMKLPGLDRKIRVATDWTLDLILPPDIVQLKTDKPVGIRREHFEPGQVVFREGDRGDWLYVVVDGEVEVVKAVPDGGETSLRRLGRGECFGEIALVSDRPRSATVRSLTDVNLLAVDREAFHALFSNLPPLRGFFEHLIDTRTA
;
A
#
# COMPACT_ATOMS: atom_id res chain seq x y z
N MET A 1 0.71 47.94 33.13
CA MET A 1 -0.67 48.48 33.02
C MET A 1 -0.64 49.72 32.13
N ARG A 2 -1.58 49.83 31.17
CA ARG A 2 -1.68 50.80 30.04
C ARG A 2 -0.70 50.49 28.89
N ARG A 3 -1.05 50.48 27.59
CA ARG A 3 -2.26 50.86 26.82
C ARG A 3 -2.12 50.31 25.37
N SER A 4 -3.20 50.41 24.58
CA SER A 4 -3.29 50.31 23.10
C SER A 4 -3.78 48.96 22.55
N SER A 5 -5.09 48.72 22.46
CA SER A 5 -6.02 49.07 21.34
C SER A 5 -5.65 48.44 19.99
N ARG A 6 -6.29 47.29 19.67
CA ARG A 6 -6.33 46.70 18.33
C ARG A 6 -7.58 47.18 17.60
N ALA A 7 -7.38 47.72 16.40
CA ALA A 7 -8.42 48.10 15.46
C ALA A 7 -8.88 46.89 14.63
N ALA A 8 -10.20 46.81 14.42
CA ALA A 8 -10.86 45.88 13.52
C ALA A 8 -10.75 46.38 12.06
N ALA A 9 -10.45 45.48 11.11
CA ALA A 9 -10.45 45.76 9.69
C ALA A 9 -11.59 45.00 9.01
N SER A 10 -12.33 45.74 8.18
CA SER A 10 -13.59 45.39 7.54
C SER A 10 -13.42 44.56 6.27
N LEU A 11 -14.38 43.65 6.06
CA LEU A 11 -14.60 42.89 4.84
C LEU A 11 -15.35 43.74 3.79
N ARG A 12 -14.88 43.74 2.54
CA ARG A 12 -15.63 44.25 1.37
C ARG A 12 -16.06 43.07 0.47
N PRO A 13 -17.29 43.06 -0.07
CA PRO A 13 -17.75 42.05 -1.02
C PRO A 13 -17.70 42.55 -2.48
N GLY A 14 -17.61 41.61 -3.43
CA GLY A 14 -18.13 41.80 -4.78
C GLY A 14 -17.24 41.32 -5.92
N ALA A 15 -17.70 40.29 -6.65
CA ALA A 15 -17.77 40.28 -8.12
C ALA A 15 -18.52 39.02 -8.60
N SER A 16 -19.61 39.24 -9.34
CA SER A 16 -20.42 38.21 -10.02
C SER A 16 -19.77 37.74 -11.33
N PRO A 17 -20.15 36.55 -11.85
CA PRO A 17 -19.54 35.99 -13.06
C PRO A 17 -20.19 36.56 -14.33
N ARG A 18 -19.37 37.05 -15.27
CA ARG A 18 -19.83 37.50 -16.59
C ARG A 18 -19.91 36.33 -17.58
N ARG A 19 -21.02 36.32 -18.32
CA ARG A 19 -21.42 35.40 -19.39
C ARG A 19 -20.50 35.48 -20.62
N CYS A 20 -20.30 34.33 -21.28
CA CYS A 20 -19.72 34.22 -22.62
C CYS A 20 -20.75 34.57 -23.71
N ALA A 21 -20.29 35.25 -24.77
CA ALA A 21 -20.89 35.24 -26.10
C ALA A 21 -19.79 35.48 -27.18
N PRO A 22 -19.98 35.06 -28.45
CA PRO A 22 -18.90 34.64 -29.33
C PRO A 22 -18.57 35.61 -30.49
N GLY A 23 -17.36 35.45 -31.04
CA GLY A 23 -17.04 35.76 -32.44
C GLY A 23 -16.00 36.86 -32.68
N THR A 24 -14.82 36.50 -33.21
CA THR A 24 -14.36 36.85 -34.57
C THR A 24 -12.88 36.50 -34.79
N THR A 25 -12.61 35.97 -35.98
CA THR A 25 -11.33 35.50 -36.52
C THR A 25 -10.43 36.64 -36.97
N SER A 26 -9.15 36.61 -36.58
CA SER A 26 -8.07 37.12 -37.43
C SER A 26 -6.76 36.37 -37.12
N GLY A 27 -6.08 35.95 -38.19
CA GLY A 27 -4.88 35.14 -38.14
C GLY A 27 -3.69 35.91 -37.58
N GLY A 28 -3.19 35.42 -36.45
CA GLY A 28 -1.88 35.74 -35.89
C GLY A 28 -1.39 34.49 -35.17
N LYS A 29 -0.12 34.13 -35.38
CA LYS A 29 0.56 32.98 -34.74
C LYS A 29 0.11 32.84 -33.28
N ALA A 30 -0.67 31.80 -33.00
CA ALA A 30 -1.08 31.47 -31.65
C ALA A 30 0.16 31.07 -30.84
N MET A 31 0.67 32.00 -30.03
CA MET A 31 1.40 31.62 -28.82
C MET A 31 0.43 30.74 -28.03
N SER A 32 0.73 29.46 -27.86
CA SER A 32 -0.05 28.60 -26.99
C SER A 32 -0.03 29.23 -25.61
N THR A 33 -1.15 29.77 -25.16
CA THR A 33 -1.48 29.97 -23.75
C THR A 33 -1.69 28.57 -23.15
N GLY A 34 -0.62 27.78 -23.15
CA GLY A 34 -0.65 26.33 -23.07
C GLY A 34 -0.82 25.89 -21.63
N GLN A 35 -1.76 24.97 -21.39
CA GLN A 35 -1.82 24.27 -20.11
C GLN A 35 -0.47 23.60 -19.82
N PRO A 36 -0.06 23.52 -18.54
CA PRO A 36 1.20 22.86 -18.18
C PRO A 36 1.19 21.41 -18.64
N THR A 37 2.34 20.92 -19.08
CA THR A 37 2.54 19.49 -19.37
C THR A 37 2.45 18.70 -18.07
N ARG A 38 1.57 17.70 -18.03
CA ARG A 38 1.25 16.91 -16.84
C ARG A 38 2.02 15.60 -16.80
N ILE A 39 2.85 15.44 -15.78
CA ILE A 39 3.54 14.18 -15.47
C ILE A 39 2.83 13.54 -14.28
N LEU A 40 2.17 12.40 -14.49
CA LEU A 40 1.46 11.66 -13.45
C LEU A 40 2.23 10.41 -13.06
N ILE A 41 2.44 10.20 -11.76
CA ILE A 41 3.18 9.07 -11.21
C ILE A 41 2.23 8.24 -10.33
N LEU A 42 2.18 6.93 -10.57
CA LEU A 42 1.31 6.01 -9.85
C LEU A 42 2.12 5.13 -8.89
N GLY A 43 1.98 5.37 -7.59
CA GLY A 43 2.61 4.59 -6.52
C GLY A 43 3.58 5.40 -5.65
N GLY A 44 3.39 5.37 -4.33
CA GLY A 44 4.23 6.05 -3.34
C GLY A 44 5.43 5.24 -2.83
N GLY A 45 5.89 4.24 -3.58
CA GLY A 45 7.05 3.40 -3.24
C GLY A 45 8.38 3.94 -3.78
N PHE A 46 9.42 3.09 -3.77
CA PHE A 46 10.76 3.46 -4.26
C PHE A 46 10.74 4.00 -5.70
N GLY A 47 10.07 3.31 -6.63
CA GLY A 47 10.01 3.74 -8.03
C GLY A 47 9.37 5.13 -8.19
N GLY A 48 8.15 5.32 -7.65
CA GLY A 48 7.41 6.56 -7.86
C GLY A 48 7.98 7.77 -7.12
N VAL A 49 8.34 7.61 -5.85
CA VAL A 49 8.87 8.74 -5.04
C VAL A 49 10.24 9.18 -5.53
N HIS A 50 11.12 8.25 -5.89
CA HIS A 50 12.42 8.64 -6.45
C HIS A 50 12.30 9.23 -7.86
N THR A 51 11.25 8.88 -8.62
CA THR A 51 10.97 9.51 -9.92
C THR A 51 10.56 10.96 -9.70
N ALA A 52 9.58 11.21 -8.83
CA ALA A 52 9.14 12.57 -8.47
C ALA A 52 10.31 13.43 -7.95
N LEU A 53 11.08 12.90 -6.97
CA LEU A 53 12.24 13.57 -6.40
C LEU A 53 13.29 13.94 -7.46
N THR A 54 13.52 13.07 -8.44
CA THR A 54 14.48 13.33 -9.52
C THR A 54 13.94 14.35 -10.50
N LEU A 55 12.67 14.26 -10.89
CA LEU A 55 12.01 15.24 -11.77
C LEU A 55 12.00 16.64 -11.15
N GLU A 56 11.72 16.77 -9.85
CA GLU A 56 11.81 18.07 -9.15
C GLU A 56 13.20 18.70 -9.25
N LYS A 57 14.26 17.89 -9.25
CA LYS A 57 15.63 18.36 -9.39
C LYS A 57 15.96 18.76 -10.83
N LEU A 58 15.49 17.98 -11.81
CA LEU A 58 15.80 18.18 -13.23
C LEU A 58 14.96 19.29 -13.88
N LEU A 59 13.72 19.48 -13.42
CA LEU A 59 12.72 20.37 -14.02
C LEU A 59 12.42 21.61 -13.15
N LYS A 60 13.38 22.04 -12.31
CA LYS A 60 13.20 23.16 -11.37
C LYS A 60 12.70 24.44 -12.05
N ARG A 61 13.17 24.72 -13.26
CA ARG A 61 12.79 25.93 -14.00
C ARG A 61 11.37 25.80 -14.51
N GLU A 62 11.05 24.69 -15.14
CA GLU A 62 9.75 24.38 -15.74
C GLU A 62 8.64 24.33 -14.68
N LEU A 63 8.94 23.80 -13.49
CA LEU A 63 8.04 23.81 -12.33
C LEU A 63 7.78 25.23 -11.80
N ARG A 64 8.82 26.05 -11.70
CA ARG A 64 8.70 27.45 -11.25
C ARG A 64 7.92 28.30 -12.26
N ASP A 65 8.18 28.08 -13.55
CA ASP A 65 7.56 28.80 -14.65
C ASP A 65 6.14 28.25 -14.95
N ARG A 66 5.70 27.20 -14.22
CA ARG A 66 4.41 26.51 -14.35
C ARG A 66 4.13 26.00 -15.77
N THR A 67 5.17 25.58 -16.48
CA THR A 67 5.05 24.93 -17.78
C THR A 67 4.95 23.40 -17.64
N VAL A 68 5.35 22.86 -16.50
CA VAL A 68 5.21 21.44 -16.13
C VAL A 68 4.53 21.33 -14.77
N GLU A 69 3.69 20.31 -14.62
CA GLU A 69 3.07 19.91 -13.36
C GLU A 69 3.36 18.43 -13.08
N ILE A 70 3.78 18.11 -11.85
CA ILE A 70 4.01 16.72 -11.42
C ILE A 70 2.94 16.33 -10.42
N GLY A 71 2.25 15.23 -10.68
CA GLY A 71 1.30 14.59 -9.78
C GLY A 71 1.80 13.22 -9.33
N LEU A 72 1.63 12.90 -8.05
CA LEU A 72 1.88 11.55 -7.53
C LEU A 72 0.61 11.03 -6.85
N VAL A 73 0.09 9.91 -7.32
CA VAL A 73 -1.08 9.23 -6.76
C VAL A 73 -0.61 8.05 -5.91
N SER A 74 -0.99 8.02 -4.65
CA SER A 74 -0.64 6.96 -3.70
C SER A 74 -1.76 6.78 -2.68
N ARG A 75 -2.00 5.53 -2.24
CA ARG A 75 -2.93 5.26 -1.15
C ARG A 75 -2.46 5.90 0.16
N GLU A 76 -1.16 5.81 0.40
CA GLU A 76 -0.50 6.35 1.59
C GLU A 76 0.13 7.71 1.31
N ASN A 77 0.18 8.58 2.31
CA ASN A 77 0.88 9.88 2.22
C ASN A 77 2.37 9.80 2.62
N TYR A 78 2.88 8.60 2.86
CA TYR A 78 4.26 8.31 3.24
C TYR A 78 4.86 7.21 2.36
N MET A 79 6.18 7.19 2.27
CA MET A 79 6.97 6.12 1.68
C MET A 79 7.49 5.22 2.80
N VAL A 80 7.31 3.91 2.67
CA VAL A 80 7.88 2.91 3.60
C VAL A 80 9.30 2.55 3.16
N PHE A 81 10.24 2.64 4.09
CA PHE A 81 11.59 2.13 3.92
C PHE A 81 11.62 0.63 4.23
N GLN A 82 11.17 -0.17 3.25
CA GLN A 82 10.97 -1.62 3.36
C GLN A 82 12.13 -2.40 4.03
N PRO A 83 13.42 -2.08 3.80
CA PRO A 83 14.52 -2.83 4.42
C PRO A 83 14.54 -2.79 5.96
N MET A 84 13.89 -1.81 6.58
CA MET A 84 13.83 -1.66 8.04
C MET A 84 12.45 -2.02 8.61
N LEU A 85 11.49 -2.41 7.77
CA LEU A 85 10.15 -2.79 8.20
C LEU A 85 10.12 -3.99 9.18
N PRO A 86 10.96 -5.04 9.02
CA PRO A 86 11.01 -6.15 9.99
C PRO A 86 11.27 -5.71 11.43
N GLU A 87 12.10 -4.70 11.66
CA GLU A 87 12.47 -4.22 13.01
C GLU A 87 11.30 -3.54 13.75
N VAL A 88 10.19 -3.26 13.06
CA VAL A 88 8.94 -2.82 13.69
C VAL A 88 8.29 -3.95 14.49
N ILE A 89 8.52 -5.22 14.13
CA ILE A 89 7.97 -6.39 14.84
C ILE A 89 8.52 -6.44 16.26
N SER A 90 9.85 -6.34 16.39
CA SER A 90 10.57 -6.41 17.67
C SER A 90 10.49 -5.12 18.49
N GLY A 91 10.17 -3.99 17.84
CA GLY A 91 10.17 -2.68 18.47
C GLY A 91 11.56 -2.05 18.58
N SER A 92 12.58 -2.63 17.96
CA SER A 92 13.95 -2.06 17.91
C SER A 92 14.02 -0.73 17.17
N ILE A 93 13.02 -0.43 16.36
CA ILE A 93 12.81 0.87 15.73
C ILE A 93 11.36 1.31 15.92
N GLY A 94 11.16 2.60 16.17
CA GLY A 94 9.84 3.21 16.21
C GLY A 94 9.08 3.11 14.89
N LEU A 95 7.77 2.94 14.98
CA LEU A 95 6.84 2.90 13.84
C LEU A 95 7.04 4.02 12.82
N LEU A 96 7.21 5.25 13.31
CA LEU A 96 7.35 6.43 12.46
C LEU A 96 8.74 6.54 11.82
N ASP A 97 9.69 5.70 12.22
CA ASP A 97 11.09 5.82 11.78
C ASP A 97 11.37 5.02 10.52
N THR A 98 10.50 4.07 10.19
CA THR A 98 10.52 3.33 8.94
C THR A 98 9.77 4.03 7.80
N ILE A 99 9.06 5.14 8.07
CA ILE A 99 8.24 5.83 7.06
C ILE A 99 8.61 7.30 6.88
N THR A 100 8.57 7.82 5.64
CA THR A 100 8.86 9.24 5.37
C THR A 100 7.71 9.92 4.62
N PRO A 101 7.19 11.07 5.10
CA PRO A 101 6.12 11.78 4.41
C PRO A 101 6.52 12.16 2.98
N ILE A 102 5.70 11.79 2.00
CA ILE A 102 6.00 12.07 0.58
C ILE A 102 6.05 13.58 0.33
N ARG A 103 5.19 14.35 1.00
CA ARG A 103 5.18 15.83 0.92
C ARG A 103 6.50 16.48 1.36
N ARG A 104 7.24 15.82 2.25
CA ARG A 104 8.56 16.30 2.69
C ARG A 104 9.64 15.95 1.66
N LEU A 105 9.53 14.79 1.03
CA LEU A 105 10.47 14.33 0.01
C LEU A 105 10.31 15.09 -1.31
N CYS A 106 9.07 15.36 -1.70
CA CYS A 106 8.71 15.94 -2.99
C CYS A 106 7.81 17.18 -2.77
N PRO A 107 8.38 18.32 -2.30
CA PRO A 107 7.61 19.52 -1.97
C PRO A 107 7.00 20.25 -3.17
N SER A 108 7.47 20.00 -4.39
CA SER A 108 6.94 20.61 -5.63
C SER A 108 6.02 19.67 -6.42
N THR A 109 5.69 18.50 -5.86
CA THR A 109 4.83 17.49 -6.47
C THR A 109 3.44 17.49 -5.81
N ASN A 110 2.40 17.51 -6.64
CA ASN A 110 1.02 17.40 -6.18
C ASN A 110 0.74 15.97 -5.73
N LEU A 111 0.65 15.77 -4.40
CA LEU A 111 0.32 14.47 -3.82
C LEU A 111 -1.19 14.27 -3.73
N TYR A 112 -1.70 13.29 -4.49
CA TYR A 112 -3.07 12.80 -4.45
C TYR A 112 -3.13 11.52 -3.61
N THR A 113 -3.51 11.66 -2.34
CA THR A 113 -3.69 10.52 -1.42
C THR A 113 -5.01 9.83 -1.71
N ARG A 114 -5.02 8.88 -2.67
CA ARG A 114 -6.20 8.16 -3.16
C ARG A 114 -5.82 6.75 -3.62
N THR A 115 -6.78 5.83 -3.55
CA THR A 115 -6.66 4.50 -4.20
C THR A 115 -6.94 4.66 -5.69
N ILE A 116 -6.05 4.15 -6.54
CA ILE A 116 -6.26 4.11 -7.99
C ILE A 116 -7.24 2.99 -8.31
N GLU A 117 -8.21 3.26 -9.19
CA GLU A 117 -9.26 2.31 -9.55
C GLU A 117 -9.12 1.83 -11.00
N LYS A 118 -8.77 2.75 -11.90
CA LYS A 118 -8.62 2.44 -13.33
C LYS A 118 -7.53 3.30 -13.97
N ILE A 119 -6.79 2.69 -14.88
CA ILE A 119 -5.81 3.35 -15.74
C ILE A 119 -6.28 3.13 -17.18
N ASP A 120 -6.58 4.21 -17.89
CA ASP A 120 -7.04 4.22 -19.27
C ASP A 120 -5.92 4.80 -20.15
N LEU A 121 -5.15 3.92 -20.79
CA LEU A 121 -3.97 4.30 -21.56
C LEU A 121 -4.35 5.06 -22.85
N ASP A 122 -5.45 4.67 -23.49
CA ASP A 122 -5.91 5.27 -24.74
C ASP A 122 -6.44 6.68 -24.53
N ARG A 123 -7.24 6.89 -23.47
CA ARG A 123 -7.79 8.21 -23.12
C ARG A 123 -6.84 9.07 -22.32
N ARG A 124 -5.66 8.54 -21.96
CA ARG A 124 -4.64 9.17 -21.11
C ARG A 124 -5.21 9.71 -19.80
N ARG A 125 -5.95 8.85 -19.08
CA ARG A 125 -6.61 9.20 -17.81
C ARG A 125 -6.43 8.12 -16.74
N VAL A 126 -6.36 8.57 -15.50
CA VAL A 126 -6.36 7.71 -14.32
C VAL A 126 -7.53 8.12 -13.43
N SER A 127 -8.36 7.14 -13.09
CA SER A 127 -9.46 7.29 -12.14
C SER A 127 -9.00 6.82 -10.77
N ALA A 128 -9.24 7.64 -9.76
CA ALA A 128 -8.94 7.36 -8.37
C ALA A 128 -10.17 7.59 -7.50
N ALA A 129 -10.25 6.84 -6.40
CA ALA A 129 -11.36 6.83 -5.47
C ALA A 129 -11.70 8.23 -4.95
N ALA A 130 -12.96 8.43 -4.56
CA ALA A 130 -13.35 9.60 -3.81
C ALA A 130 -12.64 9.64 -2.45
N GLY A 131 -12.39 10.84 -1.92
CA GLY A 131 -11.84 11.01 -0.57
C GLY A 131 -12.94 10.94 0.49
N PHE A 132 -12.98 11.94 1.38
CA PHE A 132 -14.21 12.21 2.13
C PHE A 132 -15.26 12.76 1.17
N GLY A 133 -16.24 11.94 0.81
CA GLY A 133 -17.28 12.25 -0.15
C GLY A 133 -17.35 11.20 -1.26
N SER A 134 -18.02 11.55 -2.34
CA SER A 134 -18.48 10.59 -3.35
C SER A 134 -18.07 10.96 -4.78
N GLN A 135 -17.37 12.10 -4.93
CA GLN A 135 -16.89 12.60 -6.21
C GLN A 135 -15.64 11.87 -6.67
N HIS A 136 -15.71 11.32 -7.89
CA HIS A 136 -14.59 10.70 -8.59
C HIS A 136 -13.45 11.68 -8.84
N CYS A 137 -12.21 11.24 -8.63
CA CYS A 137 -11.03 11.99 -9.02
C CYS A 137 -10.49 11.43 -10.35
N SER A 138 -10.69 12.17 -11.45
CA SER A 138 -10.11 11.83 -12.75
C SER A 138 -8.92 12.73 -13.04
N LEU A 139 -7.75 12.13 -13.24
CA LEU A 139 -6.48 12.82 -13.51
C LEU A 139 -6.04 12.50 -14.94
N SER A 140 -5.85 13.53 -15.76
CA SER A 140 -5.27 13.38 -17.10
C SER A 140 -3.76 13.56 -17.07
N TYR A 141 -3.06 13.00 -18.05
CA TYR A 141 -1.62 13.09 -18.13
C TYR A 141 -1.11 13.25 -19.57
N ASP A 142 0.06 13.85 -19.71
CA ASP A 142 0.86 13.82 -20.93
C ASP A 142 1.96 12.75 -20.84
N HIS A 143 2.54 12.60 -19.64
CA HIS A 143 3.44 11.51 -19.27
C HIS A 143 2.88 10.73 -18.07
N LEU A 144 2.91 9.40 -18.12
CA LEU A 144 2.47 8.51 -17.03
C LEU A 144 3.61 7.59 -16.60
N VAL A 145 3.92 7.54 -15.30
CA VAL A 145 4.87 6.58 -14.72
C VAL A 145 4.12 5.58 -13.85
N ILE A 146 4.12 4.31 -14.27
CA ILE A 146 3.51 3.20 -13.54
C ILE A 146 4.57 2.60 -12.60
N ALA A 147 4.41 2.84 -11.29
CA ALA A 147 5.33 2.38 -10.24
C ALA A 147 4.56 1.68 -9.10
N LEU A 148 3.59 0.84 -9.49
CA LEU A 148 2.63 0.19 -8.59
C LEU A 148 3.18 -1.04 -7.85
N GLY A 149 4.39 -1.48 -8.21
CA GLY A 149 5.05 -2.64 -7.63
C GLY A 149 4.25 -3.94 -7.78
N ASN A 150 4.52 -4.88 -6.88
CA ASN A 150 3.77 -6.14 -6.72
C ASN A 150 2.98 -6.13 -5.40
N VAL A 151 2.10 -7.10 -5.21
CA VAL A 151 1.28 -7.26 -3.99
C VAL A 151 1.48 -8.66 -3.43
N THR A 152 1.33 -8.81 -2.11
CA THR A 152 1.15 -10.14 -1.51
C THR A 152 -0.34 -10.44 -1.59
N SER A 153 -0.73 -11.48 -2.32
CA SER A 153 -2.13 -11.83 -2.49
C SER A 153 -2.35 -13.30 -2.22
N PHE A 154 -3.35 -13.58 -1.39
CA PHE A 154 -3.80 -14.92 -1.06
C PHE A 154 -4.99 -15.36 -1.92
N ALA A 155 -5.34 -14.60 -2.95
CA ALA A 155 -6.44 -14.94 -3.86
C ALA A 155 -6.21 -16.34 -4.47
N GLY A 156 -7.25 -17.19 -4.37
CA GLY A 156 -7.20 -18.56 -4.86
C GLY A 156 -6.38 -19.54 -3.99
N GLN A 157 -5.87 -19.12 -2.83
CA GLN A 157 -5.20 -20.00 -1.87
C GLN A 157 -6.15 -20.32 -0.71
N HIS A 158 -6.29 -21.61 -0.40
CA HIS A 158 -7.33 -22.09 0.51
C HIS A 158 -7.05 -21.61 1.95
N GLY A 159 -7.92 -20.76 2.49
CA GLY A 159 -7.86 -20.30 3.88
C GLY A 159 -6.72 -19.32 4.22
N LEU A 160 -5.83 -19.00 3.28
CA LEU A 160 -4.73 -18.06 3.54
C LEU A 160 -5.23 -16.61 3.70
N ALA A 161 -6.26 -16.20 2.94
CA ALA A 161 -6.82 -14.85 3.05
C ALA A 161 -7.43 -14.59 4.43
N GLU A 162 -7.95 -15.64 5.07
CA GLU A 162 -8.66 -15.60 6.33
C GLU A 162 -7.73 -15.80 7.54
N HIS A 163 -6.64 -16.55 7.36
CA HIS A 163 -5.85 -17.06 8.50
C HIS A 163 -4.35 -16.74 8.44
N ALA A 164 -3.82 -16.30 7.30
CA ALA A 164 -2.44 -15.86 7.19
C ALA A 164 -2.33 -14.33 7.23
N LEU A 165 -1.30 -13.85 7.90
CA LEU A 165 -0.93 -12.44 7.93
C LEU A 165 0.02 -12.16 6.76
N PRO A 166 -0.29 -11.21 5.86
CA PRO A 166 0.69 -10.72 4.90
C PRO A 166 1.81 -9.98 5.65
N PHE A 167 2.94 -9.76 4.98
CA PHE A 167 4.01 -8.92 5.53
C PHE A 167 4.70 -8.12 4.42
N LYS A 168 4.19 -6.91 4.16
CA LYS A 168 4.68 -6.03 3.08
C LYS A 168 4.57 -4.54 3.42
N TYR A 169 3.53 -4.14 4.11
CA TYR A 169 3.22 -2.76 4.46
C TYR A 169 3.41 -2.49 5.95
N LEU A 170 3.43 -1.21 6.35
CA LEU A 170 3.52 -0.83 7.76
C LEU A 170 2.36 -1.40 8.59
N GLY A 171 1.14 -1.38 8.04
CA GLY A 171 -0.03 -1.96 8.67
C GLY A 171 0.14 -3.45 8.97
N ASP A 172 0.74 -4.20 8.04
CA ASP A 172 1.01 -5.63 8.23
C ASP A 172 1.94 -5.88 9.41
N ALA A 173 3.00 -5.08 9.55
CA ALA A 173 3.95 -5.20 10.65
C ALA A 173 3.29 -4.89 12.01
N LEU A 174 2.41 -3.89 12.05
CA LEU A 174 1.60 -3.59 13.23
C LEU A 174 0.66 -4.73 13.59
N THR A 175 -0.08 -5.25 12.61
CA THR A 175 -1.01 -6.37 12.83
C THR A 175 -0.26 -7.60 13.32
N LEU A 176 0.90 -7.91 12.74
CA LEU A 176 1.75 -9.01 13.18
C LEU A 176 2.23 -8.81 14.62
N ARG A 177 2.79 -7.64 14.96
CA ARG A 177 3.24 -7.34 16.32
C ARG A 177 2.11 -7.48 17.34
N ASN A 178 0.94 -6.89 17.04
CA ASN A 178 -0.24 -6.98 17.90
C ASN A 178 -0.76 -8.42 18.03
N ARG A 179 -0.74 -9.21 16.95
CA ARG A 179 -1.10 -10.64 16.99
C ARG A 179 -0.15 -11.40 17.91
N ILE A 180 1.16 -11.20 17.77
CA ILE A 180 2.16 -11.90 18.58
C ILE A 180 1.97 -11.59 20.07
N ILE A 181 1.88 -10.31 20.43
CA ILE A 181 1.64 -9.90 21.83
C ILE A 181 0.34 -10.54 22.34
N HIS A 182 -0.75 -10.45 21.59
CA HIS A 182 -2.01 -11.07 21.96
C HIS A 182 -1.89 -12.58 22.18
N THR A 183 -1.17 -13.30 21.32
CA THR A 183 -0.97 -14.75 21.50
C THR A 183 -0.11 -15.08 22.72
N LEU A 184 0.82 -14.20 23.11
CA LEU A 184 1.60 -14.38 24.35
C LEU A 184 0.74 -14.13 25.60
N GLU A 185 -0.10 -13.09 25.59
CA GLU A 185 -1.08 -12.81 26.66
C GLU A 185 -2.04 -13.99 26.86
N GLU A 186 -2.62 -14.50 25.78
CA GLU A 186 -3.51 -15.68 25.83
C GLU A 186 -2.75 -16.92 26.32
N ALA A 187 -1.52 -17.14 25.85
CA ALA A 187 -0.72 -18.29 26.27
C ALA A 187 -0.35 -18.24 27.77
N ASP A 188 -0.16 -17.06 28.35
CA ASP A 188 0.22 -16.92 29.77
C ASP A 188 -0.88 -17.38 30.73
N ILE A 189 -2.15 -17.32 30.30
CA ILE A 189 -3.32 -17.75 31.07
C ILE A 189 -3.94 -19.07 30.57
N GLU A 190 -3.39 -19.67 29.50
CA GLU A 190 -3.91 -20.91 28.93
C GLU A 190 -3.44 -22.14 29.73
N HIS A 191 -4.40 -23.02 30.03
CA HIS A 191 -4.21 -24.23 30.83
C HIS A 191 -4.16 -25.50 29.97
N ASP A 192 -4.80 -25.51 28.80
CA ASP A 192 -4.73 -26.64 27.88
C ASP A 192 -3.34 -26.66 27.20
N PRO A 193 -2.53 -27.71 27.40
CA PRO A 193 -1.19 -27.78 26.84
C PRO A 193 -1.15 -27.80 25.30
N GLU A 194 -2.19 -28.32 24.64
CA GLU A 194 -2.26 -28.37 23.18
C GLU A 194 -2.59 -26.99 22.61
N VAL A 195 -3.54 -26.27 23.21
CA VAL A 195 -3.89 -24.89 22.83
C VAL A 195 -2.72 -23.95 23.11
N ARG A 196 -2.08 -24.09 24.26
CA ARG A 196 -0.88 -23.34 24.63
C ARG A 196 0.26 -23.56 23.64
N ARG A 197 0.51 -24.81 23.22
CA ARG A 197 1.51 -25.12 22.19
C ARG A 197 1.16 -24.47 20.85
N ALA A 198 -0.12 -24.42 20.48
CA ALA A 198 -0.58 -23.75 19.27
C ALA A 198 -0.36 -22.23 19.32
N LEU A 199 -0.61 -21.60 20.47
CA LEU A 199 -0.38 -20.17 20.70
C LEU A 199 1.10 -19.80 20.67
N LEU A 200 1.97 -20.67 21.18
CA LEU A 200 3.43 -20.47 21.24
C LEU A 200 4.19 -21.00 20.00
N THR A 201 3.47 -21.45 18.97
CA THR A 201 4.03 -21.82 17.67
C THR A 201 3.81 -20.68 16.68
N PHE A 202 4.89 -20.18 16.07
CA PHE A 202 4.87 -19.11 15.08
C PHE A 202 5.41 -19.63 13.76
N VAL A 203 4.65 -19.48 12.67
CA VAL A 203 5.04 -19.98 11.34
C VAL A 203 5.21 -18.82 10.38
N VAL A 204 6.36 -18.77 9.69
CA VAL A 204 6.63 -17.81 8.62
C VAL A 204 6.87 -18.57 7.32
N ALA A 205 6.12 -18.24 6.28
CA ALA A 205 6.27 -18.83 4.95
C ALA A 205 6.95 -17.86 3.97
N GLY A 206 7.96 -18.37 3.28
CA GLY A 206 8.78 -17.63 2.32
C GLY A 206 10.20 -17.42 2.86
N GLY A 207 11.19 -17.93 2.13
CA GLY A 207 12.60 -17.94 2.56
C GLY A 207 13.46 -16.91 1.83
N GLY A 208 12.87 -15.92 1.15
CA GLY A 208 13.60 -14.76 0.63
C GLY A 208 13.89 -13.73 1.74
N PHE A 209 14.44 -12.57 1.38
CA PHE A 209 14.82 -11.52 2.35
C PHE A 209 13.72 -11.21 3.37
N SER A 210 12.51 -10.84 2.89
CA SER A 210 11.43 -10.43 3.79
C SER A 210 11.01 -11.49 4.80
N GLY A 211 10.93 -12.75 4.39
CA GLY A 211 10.51 -13.83 5.31
C GLY A 211 11.62 -14.26 6.27
N VAL A 212 12.89 -14.20 5.84
CA VAL A 212 14.05 -14.46 6.70
C VAL A 212 14.24 -13.36 7.73
N GLU A 213 14.07 -12.10 7.34
CA GLU A 213 14.12 -10.97 8.27
C GLU A 213 12.93 -11.01 9.24
N ALA A 214 11.71 -11.26 8.74
CA ALA A 214 10.53 -11.38 9.58
C ALA A 214 10.65 -12.52 10.61
N VAL A 215 11.08 -13.72 10.21
CA VAL A 215 11.22 -14.85 11.16
C VAL A 215 12.30 -14.60 12.20
N ALA A 216 13.38 -13.90 11.83
CA ALA A 216 14.43 -13.52 12.76
C ALA A 216 13.90 -12.55 13.82
N GLU A 217 13.22 -11.48 13.39
CA GLU A 217 12.64 -10.48 14.31
C GLU A 217 11.52 -11.07 15.17
N VAL A 218 10.68 -11.95 14.60
CA VAL A 218 9.69 -12.70 15.38
C VAL A 218 10.37 -13.53 16.46
N ASN A 219 11.38 -14.33 16.10
CA ASN A 219 12.10 -15.20 17.04
C ASN A 219 12.73 -14.42 18.18
N ASP A 220 13.40 -13.31 17.86
CA ASP A 220 14.09 -12.49 18.85
C ASP A 220 13.07 -11.82 19.78
N PHE A 221 11.98 -11.27 19.23
CA PHE A 221 10.92 -10.64 19.99
C PHE A 221 10.21 -11.60 20.95
N VAL A 222 9.70 -12.74 20.47
CA VAL A 222 8.93 -13.66 21.33
C VAL A 222 9.78 -14.24 22.47
N ARG A 223 11.06 -14.51 22.20
CA ARG A 223 11.98 -15.07 23.21
C ARG A 223 12.37 -14.01 24.23
N ALA A 224 12.57 -12.76 23.82
CA ALA A 224 12.83 -11.66 24.73
C ALA A 224 11.58 -11.36 25.59
N ALA A 225 10.42 -11.18 24.95
CA ALA A 225 9.15 -10.82 25.57
C ALA A 225 8.67 -11.87 26.57
N ALA A 226 8.93 -13.17 26.36
CA ALA A 226 8.57 -14.24 27.27
C ALA A 226 9.06 -14.02 28.72
N GLY A 227 10.17 -13.30 28.91
CA GLY A 227 10.67 -12.97 30.26
C GLY A 227 9.79 -11.99 31.05
N SER A 228 8.86 -11.31 30.40
CA SER A 228 7.92 -10.38 31.01
C SER A 228 6.61 -11.05 31.47
N PHE A 229 6.38 -12.29 31.05
CA PHE A 229 5.18 -13.07 31.37
C PHE A 229 5.47 -14.04 32.52
N ARG A 230 4.49 -14.29 33.40
CA ARG A 230 4.74 -15.04 34.65
C ARG A 230 4.85 -16.54 34.42
N ASN A 231 4.06 -17.06 33.50
CA ASN A 231 3.87 -18.49 33.31
C ASN A 231 4.54 -19.00 32.03
N LEU A 232 5.09 -18.14 31.16
CA LEU A 232 5.72 -18.55 29.90
C LEU A 232 7.18 -18.98 30.07
N ASN A 233 7.54 -20.12 29.48
CA ASN A 233 8.93 -20.55 29.34
C ASN A 233 9.42 -20.38 27.90
N ARG A 234 10.60 -19.78 27.71
CA ARG A 234 11.26 -19.61 26.41
C ARG A 234 11.46 -20.93 25.64
N GLN A 235 11.54 -22.06 26.33
CA GLN A 235 11.72 -23.37 25.72
C GLN A 235 10.45 -23.91 25.05
N GLU A 236 9.27 -23.43 25.44
CA GLU A 236 7.98 -23.81 24.83
C GLU A 236 7.78 -23.12 23.46
N ILE A 237 8.51 -22.02 23.22
CA ILE A 237 8.38 -21.22 22.02
C ILE A 237 9.01 -21.93 20.83
N ARG A 238 8.18 -22.14 19.81
CA ARG A 238 8.56 -22.75 18.54
C ARG A 238 8.37 -21.76 17.41
N VAL A 239 9.44 -21.48 16.66
CA VAL A 239 9.40 -20.58 15.50
C VAL A 239 9.84 -21.36 14.26
N VAL A 240 9.01 -21.41 13.23
CA VAL A 240 9.21 -22.23 12.04
C VAL A 240 9.28 -21.35 10.78
N LEU A 241 10.35 -21.50 9.99
CA LEU A 241 10.48 -20.94 8.65
C LEU A 241 10.22 -22.02 7.60
N LEU A 242 9.23 -21.80 6.74
CA LEU A 242 8.93 -22.66 5.60
C LEU A 242 9.48 -22.06 4.30
N HIS A 243 10.22 -22.87 3.55
CA HIS A 243 10.71 -22.47 2.24
C HIS A 243 10.59 -23.60 1.22
N ALA A 244 10.07 -23.27 0.03
CA ALA A 244 9.84 -24.24 -1.04
C ALA A 244 11.13 -24.71 -1.73
N GLY A 245 12.22 -23.93 -1.65
CA GLY A 245 13.51 -24.26 -2.24
C GLY A 245 14.46 -24.98 -1.27
N PRO A 246 15.64 -25.40 -1.77
CA PRO A 246 16.64 -26.12 -0.99
C PRO A 246 17.51 -25.21 -0.12
N VAL A 247 17.40 -23.88 -0.24
CA VAL A 247 18.20 -22.89 0.49
C VAL A 247 17.39 -21.62 0.71
N ILE A 248 17.50 -20.99 1.89
CA ILE A 248 16.94 -19.64 2.11
C ILE A 248 17.85 -18.58 1.49
N LEU A 249 17.35 -17.36 1.30
CA LEU A 249 18.03 -16.25 0.64
C LEU A 249 18.67 -16.71 -0.69
N PRO A 250 17.90 -17.32 -1.61
CA PRO A 250 18.44 -17.81 -2.89
C PRO A 250 19.05 -16.70 -3.75
N GLU A 251 18.77 -15.44 -3.43
CA GLU A 251 19.35 -14.26 -4.07
C GLU A 251 20.81 -14.00 -3.66
N LEU A 252 21.29 -14.62 -2.57
CA LEU A 252 22.67 -14.50 -2.08
C LEU A 252 23.54 -15.67 -2.55
N PRO A 253 24.87 -15.51 -2.58
CA PRO A 253 25.79 -16.62 -2.76
C PRO A 253 25.51 -17.74 -1.74
N VAL A 254 25.50 -18.99 -2.21
CA VAL A 254 25.15 -20.19 -1.42
C VAL A 254 25.85 -20.22 -0.06
N SER A 255 27.14 -19.86 0.01
CA SER A 255 27.90 -19.83 1.25
C SER A 255 27.33 -18.86 2.32
N LEU A 256 26.79 -17.70 1.91
CA LEU A 256 26.14 -16.75 2.83
C LEU A 256 24.76 -17.24 3.25
N ALA A 257 24.02 -17.85 2.34
CA ALA A 257 22.75 -18.47 2.62
C ALA A 257 22.88 -19.63 3.63
N GLU A 258 23.88 -20.50 3.49
CA GLU A 258 24.21 -21.56 4.45
C GLU A 258 24.66 -21.02 5.81
N PHE A 259 25.42 -19.92 5.82
CA PHE A 259 25.75 -19.23 7.07
C PHE A 259 24.49 -18.75 7.78
N ALA A 260 23.58 -18.08 7.06
CA ALA A 260 22.30 -17.60 7.62
C ALA A 260 21.47 -18.75 8.19
N GLN A 261 21.35 -19.87 7.48
CA GLN A 261 20.63 -21.06 7.96
C GLN A 261 21.21 -21.62 9.25
N ARG A 262 22.54 -21.78 9.32
CA ARG A 262 23.22 -22.28 10.52
C ARG A 262 23.02 -21.34 11.71
N LEU A 263 23.11 -20.03 11.48
CA LEU A 263 22.91 -19.03 12.52
C LEU A 263 21.48 -19.05 13.08
N LEU A 264 20.47 -19.02 12.20
CA LEU A 264 19.06 -19.02 12.61
C LEU A 264 18.67 -20.33 13.31
N ARG A 265 19.14 -21.48 12.83
CA ARG A 265 18.96 -22.77 13.53
C ARG A 265 19.58 -22.75 14.92
N LYS A 266 20.80 -22.23 15.06
CA LYS A 266 21.47 -22.06 16.35
C LYS A 266 20.68 -21.16 17.31
N ARG A 267 19.91 -20.20 16.79
CA ARG A 267 19.03 -19.29 17.55
C ARG A 267 17.64 -19.86 17.85
N GLY A 268 17.38 -21.12 17.48
CA GLY A 268 16.13 -21.81 17.79
C GLY A 268 15.03 -21.63 16.74
N VAL A 269 15.38 -21.22 15.51
CA VAL A 269 14.45 -21.23 14.36
C VAL A 269 14.49 -22.60 13.69
N GLU A 270 13.34 -23.26 13.60
CA GLU A 270 13.15 -24.49 12.83
C GLU A 270 13.01 -24.15 11.34
N ILE A 271 13.98 -24.52 10.51
CA ILE A 271 13.94 -24.24 9.07
C ILE A 271 13.57 -25.50 8.30
N ARG A 272 12.39 -25.50 7.67
CA ARG A 272 11.90 -26.56 6.77
C ARG A 272 12.05 -26.13 5.31
N LEU A 273 13.05 -26.71 4.65
CA LEU A 273 13.34 -26.50 3.22
C LEU A 273 12.53 -27.50 2.38
N ASN A 274 12.45 -27.25 1.07
CA ASN A 274 11.64 -28.07 0.15
C ASN A 274 10.19 -28.28 0.65
N THR A 275 9.68 -27.33 1.44
CA THR A 275 8.40 -27.42 2.13
C THR A 275 7.56 -26.23 1.71
N ARG A 276 6.43 -26.50 1.04
CA ARG A 276 5.54 -25.47 0.50
C ARG A 276 4.27 -25.40 1.33
N LEU A 277 3.87 -24.17 1.66
CA LEU A 277 2.56 -23.87 2.23
C LEU A 277 1.49 -24.03 1.13
N GLU A 278 0.46 -24.82 1.42
CA GLU A 278 -0.68 -25.09 0.52
C GLU A 278 -1.91 -24.27 0.91
N GLY A 279 -2.14 -24.09 2.21
CA GLY A 279 -3.29 -23.38 2.73
C GLY A 279 -3.19 -23.12 4.23
N ALA A 280 -4.27 -22.63 4.82
CA ALA A 280 -4.36 -22.45 6.26
C ALA A 280 -5.78 -22.68 6.78
N THR A 281 -5.87 -22.90 8.08
CA THR A 281 -7.09 -22.89 8.86
C THR A 281 -6.87 -21.98 10.06
N ALA A 282 -7.92 -21.73 10.86
CA ALA A 282 -7.81 -20.96 12.10
C ALA A 282 -6.81 -21.57 13.13
N GLU A 283 -6.37 -22.81 12.93
CA GLU A 283 -5.56 -23.55 13.91
C GLU A 283 -4.28 -24.13 13.33
N ALA A 284 -4.08 -24.07 12.00
CA ALA A 284 -2.93 -24.73 11.38
C ALA A 284 -2.53 -24.15 10.02
N ALA A 285 -1.22 -24.21 9.75
CA ALA A 285 -0.64 -24.09 8.42
C ALA A 285 -0.66 -25.46 7.72
N LEU A 286 -1.26 -25.53 6.53
CA LEU A 286 -1.39 -26.74 5.72
C LEU A 286 -0.24 -26.81 4.71
N LEU A 287 0.46 -27.94 4.67
CA LEU A 287 1.62 -28.14 3.81
C LEU A 287 1.29 -29.06 2.64
N VAL A 288 1.94 -28.80 1.50
CA VAL A 288 1.88 -29.71 0.35
C VAL A 288 2.37 -31.09 0.79
N GLY A 289 1.56 -32.12 0.51
CA GLY A 289 1.82 -33.50 0.97
C GLY A 289 0.94 -33.95 2.14
N GLY A 290 0.10 -33.06 2.69
CA GLY A 290 -0.91 -33.38 3.71
C GLY A 290 -0.47 -33.15 5.16
N ASP A 291 0.80 -32.82 5.38
CA ASP A 291 1.32 -32.43 6.69
C ASP A 291 0.70 -31.10 7.16
N ARG A 292 0.63 -30.91 8.48
CA ARG A 292 0.11 -29.69 9.09
C ARG A 292 0.98 -29.23 10.26
N ILE A 293 1.08 -27.92 10.44
CA ILE A 293 1.72 -27.31 11.61
C ILE A 293 0.67 -26.54 12.38
N VAL A 294 0.35 -26.99 13.59
CA VAL A 294 -0.59 -26.33 14.49
C VAL A 294 0.00 -24.98 14.92
N THR A 295 -0.74 -23.90 14.72
CA THR A 295 -0.32 -22.52 15.00
C THR A 295 -1.51 -21.57 15.06
N ARG A 296 -1.44 -20.56 15.92
CA ARG A 296 -2.37 -19.40 15.92
C ARG A 296 -1.79 -18.17 15.21
N THR A 297 -0.53 -18.23 14.80
CA THR A 297 0.17 -17.15 14.09
C THR A 297 0.89 -17.69 12.85
N LEU A 298 0.31 -17.42 11.69
CA LEU A 298 0.89 -17.73 10.38
C LEU A 298 1.15 -16.43 9.64
N VAL A 299 2.40 -16.19 9.26
CA VAL A 299 2.83 -15.09 8.40
C VAL A 299 3.20 -15.65 7.05
N SER A 300 2.78 -14.99 5.97
CA SER A 300 3.23 -15.36 4.63
C SER A 300 3.72 -14.14 3.86
N THR A 301 4.94 -14.26 3.34
CA THR A 301 5.56 -13.30 2.42
C THR A 301 5.38 -13.72 0.95
N VAL A 302 4.70 -14.84 0.72
CA VAL A 302 4.46 -15.45 -0.59
C VAL A 302 3.00 -15.91 -0.75
N PRO A 303 2.46 -16.03 -1.98
CA PRO A 303 3.07 -15.61 -3.23
C PRO A 303 3.08 -14.08 -3.40
N SER A 304 4.11 -13.58 -4.09
CA SER A 304 4.12 -12.22 -4.63
C SER A 304 3.47 -12.25 -6.01
N MET A 305 2.43 -11.44 -6.21
CA MET A 305 1.63 -11.38 -7.41
C MET A 305 1.72 -9.99 -8.05
N PRO A 306 1.51 -9.89 -9.38
CA PRO A 306 1.33 -8.59 -10.03
C PRO A 306 0.23 -7.78 -9.35
N ASN A 307 0.40 -6.46 -9.31
CA ASN A 307 -0.66 -5.58 -8.86
C ASN A 307 -1.91 -5.75 -9.75
N PRO A 308 -3.14 -5.92 -9.21
CA PRO A 308 -4.34 -6.12 -10.01
C PRO A 308 -4.57 -5.04 -11.07
N LEU A 309 -4.24 -3.78 -10.77
CA LEU A 309 -4.33 -2.69 -11.74
C LEU A 309 -3.41 -2.93 -12.95
N VAL A 310 -2.21 -3.45 -12.71
CA VAL A 310 -1.25 -3.80 -13.77
C VAL A 310 -1.74 -5.01 -14.56
N ALA A 311 -2.32 -6.01 -13.88
CA ALA A 311 -2.89 -7.17 -14.53
C ALA A 311 -4.05 -6.80 -15.49
N MET A 312 -4.81 -5.74 -15.19
CA MET A 312 -5.93 -5.26 -16.01
C MET A 312 -5.53 -4.29 -17.14
N LEU A 313 -4.30 -3.78 -17.20
CA LEU A 313 -3.87 -2.86 -18.26
C LEU A 313 -3.94 -3.50 -19.65
N ASP A 314 -4.42 -2.80 -20.66
CA ASP A 314 -4.39 -3.30 -22.03
C ASP A 314 -3.03 -3.01 -22.68
N CYS A 315 -2.01 -3.78 -22.31
CA CYS A 315 -0.66 -3.66 -22.85
C CYS A 315 0.10 -4.99 -22.79
N LYS A 316 1.20 -5.08 -23.54
CA LYS A 316 2.06 -6.27 -23.54
C LYS A 316 2.63 -6.52 -22.13
N LYS A 317 2.50 -7.76 -21.65
CA LYS A 317 3.01 -8.21 -20.36
C LYS A 317 3.78 -9.51 -20.49
N GLU A 318 4.81 -9.66 -19.67
CA GLU A 318 5.56 -10.91 -19.52
C GLU A 318 5.71 -11.25 -18.04
N ARG A 319 5.35 -12.49 -17.67
CA ARG A 319 5.31 -12.95 -16.27
C ARG A 319 4.49 -12.00 -15.37
N GLY A 320 3.41 -11.45 -15.91
CA GLY A 320 2.52 -10.51 -15.22
C GLY A 320 3.06 -9.08 -15.03
N ARG A 321 4.21 -8.74 -15.61
CA ARG A 321 4.83 -7.40 -15.54
C ARG A 321 4.73 -6.70 -16.90
N VAL A 322 4.58 -5.37 -16.89
CA VAL A 322 4.48 -4.55 -18.12
C VAL A 322 5.80 -4.57 -18.88
N VAL A 323 5.78 -4.93 -20.17
CA VAL A 323 6.98 -4.91 -21.01
C VAL A 323 7.34 -3.46 -21.36
N VAL A 324 8.60 -3.11 -21.16
CA VAL A 324 9.16 -1.81 -21.52
C VAL A 324 10.36 -1.96 -22.44
N ASP A 325 10.67 -0.91 -23.19
CA ASP A 325 11.87 -0.80 -24.00
C ASP A 325 13.13 -0.50 -23.15
N GLU A 326 14.27 -0.31 -23.81
CA GLU A 326 15.54 0.02 -23.14
C GLU A 326 15.51 1.37 -22.40
N HIS A 327 14.57 2.26 -22.75
CA HIS A 327 14.37 3.57 -22.14
C HIS A 327 13.32 3.56 -21.01
N LEU A 328 12.77 2.39 -20.68
CA LEU A 328 11.71 2.17 -19.68
C LEU A 328 10.32 2.67 -20.13
N GLU A 329 10.13 2.89 -21.44
CA GLU A 329 8.87 3.30 -22.05
C GLU A 329 8.07 2.08 -22.53
N LEU A 330 6.74 2.19 -22.53
CA LEU A 330 5.89 1.17 -23.15
C LEU A 330 5.97 1.35 -24.69
N PRO A 331 6.33 0.30 -25.46
CA PRO A 331 6.53 0.42 -26.91
C PRO A 331 5.32 0.97 -27.67
N ASP A 332 4.11 0.57 -27.26
CA ASP A 332 2.85 0.94 -27.94
C ASP A 332 2.24 2.24 -27.40
N TYR A 333 2.78 2.81 -26.31
CA TYR A 333 2.20 3.95 -25.61
C TYR A 333 3.24 5.05 -25.32
N PRO A 334 3.56 5.92 -26.30
CA PRO A 334 4.51 7.01 -26.13
C PRO A 334 4.11 7.97 -25.00
N GLY A 335 5.05 8.25 -24.10
CA GLY A 335 4.85 9.02 -22.89
C GLY A 335 4.40 8.17 -21.68
N VAL A 336 4.18 6.87 -21.83
CA VAL A 336 3.87 5.96 -20.71
C VAL A 336 5.10 5.13 -20.39
N TRP A 337 5.45 5.08 -19.10
CA TRP A 337 6.66 4.48 -18.57
C TRP A 337 6.30 3.52 -17.43
N ALA A 338 7.13 2.50 -17.20
CA ALA A 338 6.97 1.62 -16.04
C ALA A 338 8.31 1.33 -15.35
N VAL A 339 8.29 1.31 -14.02
CA VAL A 339 9.49 1.07 -13.19
C VAL A 339 9.17 0.19 -11.97
N GLY A 340 10.21 -0.39 -11.37
CA GLY A 340 10.12 -1.28 -10.21
C GLY A 340 9.46 -2.62 -10.54
N ASP A 341 8.98 -3.30 -9.50
CA ASP A 341 8.51 -4.69 -9.58
C ASP A 341 7.33 -4.92 -10.54
N CYS A 342 6.64 -3.88 -10.98
CA CYS A 342 5.56 -3.98 -11.96
C CYS A 342 6.03 -4.01 -13.43
N ALA A 343 7.31 -3.71 -13.69
CA ALA A 343 7.88 -3.61 -15.01
C ALA A 343 8.78 -4.82 -15.33
N PHE A 344 8.73 -5.26 -16.58
CA PHE A 344 9.62 -6.27 -17.15
C PHE A 344 10.78 -5.55 -17.84
N ILE A 345 11.83 -5.27 -17.06
CA ILE A 345 12.98 -4.49 -17.50
C ILE A 345 14.15 -5.42 -17.78
N THR A 346 14.79 -5.20 -18.93
CA THR A 346 16.06 -5.86 -19.30
C THR A 346 17.17 -4.82 -19.20
N ASP A 347 18.27 -5.16 -18.52
CA ASP A 347 19.43 -4.29 -18.43
C ASP A 347 20.12 -4.21 -19.80
N ALA A 348 20.29 -3.00 -20.33
CA ALA A 348 20.84 -2.80 -21.67
C ALA A 348 22.32 -3.23 -21.80
N ARG A 349 23.05 -3.37 -20.68
CA ARG A 349 24.46 -3.79 -20.68
C ARG A 349 24.60 -5.29 -20.52
N SER A 350 23.89 -5.92 -19.58
CA SER A 350 24.03 -7.36 -19.33
C SER A 350 23.08 -8.21 -20.18
N GLY A 351 21.98 -7.66 -20.68
CA GLY A 351 20.90 -8.41 -21.31
C GLY A 351 20.08 -9.26 -20.32
N GLU A 352 20.36 -9.14 -19.02
CA GLU A 352 19.64 -9.87 -17.97
C GLU A 352 18.44 -9.07 -17.46
N LEU A 353 17.46 -9.77 -16.89
CA LEU A 353 16.31 -9.14 -16.28
C LEU A 353 16.71 -8.40 -15.00
N ALA A 354 16.25 -7.16 -14.86
CA ALA A 354 16.42 -6.39 -13.65
C ALA A 354 15.71 -7.10 -12.47
N PRO A 355 16.41 -7.37 -11.35
CA PRO A 355 15.81 -8.02 -10.19
C PRO A 355 14.89 -7.06 -9.43
N PRO A 356 13.79 -7.56 -8.82
CA PRO A 356 12.79 -6.76 -8.11
C PRO A 356 13.32 -6.30 -6.75
N THR A 357 14.18 -5.29 -6.75
CA THR A 357 14.80 -4.76 -5.53
C THR A 357 14.70 -3.24 -5.47
N ALA A 358 14.61 -2.70 -4.27
CA ALA A 358 14.57 -1.25 -4.04
C ALA A 358 15.76 -0.51 -4.70
N GLN A 359 16.94 -1.14 -4.76
CA GLN A 359 18.11 -0.56 -5.43
C GLN A 359 17.89 -0.33 -6.93
N HIS A 360 17.27 -1.31 -7.61
CA HIS A 360 16.95 -1.20 -9.03
C HIS A 360 15.81 -0.21 -9.24
N ALA A 361 14.73 -0.32 -8.46
CA ALA A 361 13.61 0.62 -8.53
C ALA A 361 14.05 2.10 -8.38
N THR A 362 14.97 2.42 -7.46
CA THR A 362 15.52 3.79 -7.33
C THR A 362 16.36 4.22 -8.54
N ARG A 363 17.07 3.29 -9.19
CA ARG A 363 17.91 3.59 -10.36
C ARG A 363 17.10 3.71 -11.64
N GLU A 364 16.11 2.84 -11.81
CA GLU A 364 15.10 2.91 -12.85
C GLU A 364 14.33 4.23 -12.76
N ALA A 365 13.92 4.62 -11.54
CA ALA A 365 13.29 5.91 -11.27
C ALA A 365 14.15 7.13 -11.68
N HIS A 366 15.47 7.03 -11.53
CA HIS A 366 16.38 8.07 -11.98
C HIS A 366 16.46 8.12 -13.51
N CYS A 367 16.61 6.96 -14.16
CA CYS A 367 16.67 6.84 -15.62
C CYS A 367 15.38 7.33 -16.29
N VAL A 368 14.20 6.92 -15.79
CA VAL A 368 12.92 7.35 -16.35
C VAL A 368 12.71 8.85 -16.18
N ALA A 369 13.13 9.44 -15.05
CA ALA A 369 13.05 10.89 -14.85
C ALA A 369 13.97 11.67 -15.81
N GLU A 370 15.18 11.17 -16.07
CA GLU A 370 16.08 11.72 -17.10
C GLU A 370 15.46 11.61 -18.50
N ASN A 371 14.85 10.47 -18.82
CA ASN A 371 14.22 10.23 -20.13
C ASN A 371 12.96 11.08 -20.35
N ILE A 372 12.15 11.30 -19.31
CA ILE A 372 11.03 12.23 -19.37
C ILE A 372 11.53 13.66 -19.59
N ALA A 373 12.55 14.11 -18.84
CA ALA A 373 13.13 15.44 -19.01
C ALA A 373 13.76 15.62 -20.40
N ALA A 374 14.42 14.60 -20.93
CA ALA A 374 14.96 14.59 -22.29
C ALA A 374 13.84 14.68 -23.33
N SER A 375 12.77 13.91 -23.16
CA SER A 375 11.59 13.94 -24.04
C SER A 375 10.95 15.33 -24.10
N LEU A 376 10.78 16.01 -22.96
CA LEU A 376 10.24 17.36 -22.90
C LEU A 376 11.12 18.40 -23.60
N ARG A 377 12.43 18.15 -23.68
CA ARG A 377 13.42 19.04 -24.27
C ARG A 377 13.79 18.67 -25.71
N GLY A 378 13.16 17.63 -26.29
CA GLY A 378 13.51 17.10 -27.61
C GLY A 378 14.92 16.50 -27.69
N GLN A 379 15.44 15.99 -26.58
CA GLN A 379 16.77 15.39 -26.46
C GLN A 379 16.69 13.86 -26.55
N SER A 380 17.81 13.22 -26.89
CA SER A 380 17.91 11.75 -26.95
C SER A 380 17.74 11.12 -25.57
N LYS A 381 16.95 10.04 -25.52
CA LYS A 381 16.75 9.21 -24.33
C LYS A 381 17.97 8.31 -24.08
N ARG A 382 18.14 7.87 -22.84
CA ARG A 382 19.22 7.00 -22.39
C ARG A 382 18.68 5.61 -22.07
N GLY A 383 19.43 4.57 -22.47
CA GLY A 383 19.13 3.19 -22.08
C GLY A 383 19.43 2.91 -20.60
N PHE A 384 18.58 2.13 -19.94
CA PHE A 384 18.78 1.72 -18.56
C PHE A 384 19.87 0.66 -18.44
N SER A 385 20.86 0.92 -17.60
CA SER A 385 21.82 -0.09 -17.16
C SER A 385 22.24 0.19 -15.71
N PHE A 386 22.29 -0.84 -14.88
CA PHE A 386 22.68 -0.71 -13.49
C PHE A 386 23.39 -1.96 -12.98
N ARG A 387 24.57 -1.76 -12.39
CA ARG A 387 25.27 -2.79 -11.63
C ARG A 387 25.10 -2.51 -10.14
N ALA A 388 24.40 -3.40 -9.45
CA ALA A 388 24.27 -3.31 -8.00
C ALA A 388 25.63 -3.46 -7.31
N LEU A 389 25.87 -2.65 -6.27
CA LEU A 389 27.13 -2.63 -5.52
C LEU A 389 27.21 -3.74 -4.46
N GLY A 390 26.07 -4.34 -4.13
CA GLY A 390 25.97 -5.39 -3.13
C GLY A 390 24.55 -5.71 -2.69
N LYS A 391 24.41 -6.80 -1.93
CA LYS A 391 23.17 -7.30 -1.33
C LYS A 391 23.39 -7.49 0.16
N MET A 392 22.40 -7.15 0.98
CA MET A 392 22.50 -7.28 2.44
C MET A 392 21.14 -7.70 2.99
N GLY A 393 21.14 -8.49 4.06
CA GLY A 393 19.92 -8.89 4.78
C GLY A 393 20.19 -9.02 6.28
N SER A 394 19.26 -8.54 7.10
CA SER A 394 19.33 -8.70 8.55
C SER A 394 18.98 -10.14 8.96
N LEU A 395 19.56 -10.62 10.06
CA LEU A 395 19.30 -11.95 10.64
C LEU A 395 18.90 -11.86 12.11
N GLY A 396 18.49 -10.68 12.60
CA GLY A 396 18.18 -10.41 14.00
C GLY A 396 19.41 -10.38 14.90
N HIS A 397 19.23 -10.08 16.19
CA HIS A 397 20.23 -10.13 17.28
C HIS A 397 21.65 -9.72 16.83
N HIS A 398 21.79 -8.49 16.33
CA HIS A 398 23.06 -7.90 15.93
C HIS A 398 23.85 -8.71 14.87
N SER A 399 23.16 -9.39 13.97
CA SER A 399 23.77 -10.18 12.91
C SER A 399 23.11 -9.94 11.57
N ALA A 400 23.93 -9.92 10.51
CA ALA A 400 23.47 -9.77 9.14
C ALA A 400 24.36 -10.59 8.19
N VAL A 401 23.94 -10.66 6.93
CA VAL A 401 24.76 -11.15 5.82
C VAL A 401 24.86 -10.06 4.77
N ALA A 402 26.06 -9.87 4.21
CA ALA A 402 26.33 -8.86 3.22
C ALA A 402 27.29 -9.38 2.15
N GLU A 403 26.99 -9.09 0.90
CA GLU A 403 27.91 -9.19 -0.22
C GLU A 403 28.13 -7.78 -0.76
N VAL A 404 29.36 -7.26 -0.69
CA VAL A 404 29.70 -5.90 -1.12
C VAL A 404 30.95 -5.95 -1.98
N PHE A 405 30.88 -5.47 -3.22
CA PHE A 405 31.97 -5.59 -4.21
C PHE A 405 32.52 -7.03 -4.36
N GLY A 406 31.67 -8.05 -4.21
CA GLY A 406 32.05 -9.46 -4.25
C GLY A 406 32.69 -10.01 -2.96
N MET A 407 32.96 -9.15 -1.97
CA MET A 407 33.39 -9.58 -0.64
C MET A 407 32.20 -10.04 0.19
N LYS A 408 32.32 -11.21 0.80
CA LYS A 408 31.30 -11.82 1.65
C LYS A 408 31.59 -11.49 3.11
N ILE A 409 30.68 -10.78 3.77
CA ILE A 409 30.79 -10.36 5.16
C ILE A 409 29.59 -10.91 5.93
N SER A 410 29.80 -11.41 7.15
CA SER A 410 28.75 -12.04 7.95
C SER A 410 28.87 -11.73 9.43
N GLY A 411 27.76 -11.86 10.16
CA GLY A 411 27.71 -11.69 11.62
C GLY A 411 27.70 -10.23 12.04
N PHE A 412 28.38 -9.90 13.14
CA PHE A 412 28.36 -8.57 13.74
C PHE A 412 28.92 -7.47 12.83
N LEU A 413 30.02 -7.74 12.11
CA LEU A 413 30.60 -6.77 11.17
C LEU A 413 29.65 -6.47 10.02
N ALA A 414 28.96 -7.49 9.48
CA ALA A 414 27.94 -7.29 8.47
C ALA A 414 26.75 -6.49 9.01
N TRP A 415 26.36 -6.73 10.27
CA TRP A 415 25.27 -5.99 10.92
C TRP A 415 25.63 -4.51 11.15
N TRP A 416 26.85 -4.21 11.59
CA TRP A 416 27.31 -2.83 11.73
C TRP A 416 27.38 -2.11 10.38
N LEU A 417 27.86 -2.80 9.34
CA LEU A 417 27.87 -2.27 7.97
C LEU A 417 26.44 -2.01 7.47
N TRP A 418 25.52 -2.95 7.72
CA TRP A 418 24.11 -2.84 7.40
C TRP A 418 23.52 -1.57 8.05
N ARG A 419 23.68 -1.39 9.38
CA ARG A 419 23.18 -0.20 10.10
C ARG A 419 23.75 1.09 9.51
N THR A 420 25.05 1.13 9.25
CA THR A 420 25.72 2.30 8.68
C THR A 420 25.17 2.66 7.30
N VAL A 421 25.08 1.69 6.38
CA VAL A 421 24.62 1.95 5.01
C VAL A 421 23.15 2.37 4.97
N TYR A 422 22.28 1.72 5.76
CA TYR A 422 20.87 2.07 5.78
C TYR A 422 20.62 3.41 6.47
N LEU A 423 21.35 3.73 7.54
CA LEU A 423 21.33 5.06 8.16
C LEU A 423 21.72 6.15 7.16
N MET A 424 22.75 5.91 6.33
CA MET A 424 23.16 6.86 5.30
C MET A 424 22.08 7.07 4.23
N LYS A 425 21.36 6.00 3.86
CA LYS A 425 20.31 6.01 2.84
C LYS A 425 18.98 6.61 3.30
N LEU A 426 18.72 6.70 4.60
CA LEU A 426 17.51 7.33 5.12
C LEU A 426 17.44 8.82 4.69
N PRO A 427 16.29 9.28 4.20
CA PRO A 427 16.12 10.68 3.84
C PRO A 427 15.87 11.55 5.08
N GLY A 428 16.65 12.63 5.22
CA GLY A 428 16.53 13.61 6.31
C GLY A 428 17.47 13.36 7.48
N LEU A 429 18.06 14.42 8.04
CA LEU A 429 18.99 14.34 9.17
C LEU A 429 18.27 14.04 10.50
N ASP A 430 17.06 14.59 10.67
CA ASP A 430 16.19 14.37 11.83
C ASP A 430 15.90 12.88 12.04
N ARG A 431 15.59 12.16 10.95
CA ARG A 431 15.31 10.73 10.99
C ARG A 431 16.56 9.92 11.30
N LYS A 432 17.70 10.28 10.72
CA LYS A 432 18.98 9.61 11.01
C LYS A 432 19.33 9.69 12.49
N ILE A 433 19.16 10.86 13.11
CA ILE A 433 19.45 11.03 14.54
C ILE A 433 18.52 10.16 15.38
N ARG A 434 17.22 10.17 15.08
CA ARG A 434 16.20 9.39 15.80
C ARG A 434 16.46 7.89 15.72
N VAL A 435 16.60 7.36 14.50
CA VAL A 435 16.97 5.95 14.28
C VAL A 435 18.26 5.64 15.01
N ALA A 436 19.33 6.42 14.86
CA ALA A 436 20.58 6.15 15.57
C ALA A 436 20.40 6.09 17.10
N THR A 437 19.50 6.89 17.66
CA THR A 437 19.18 6.92 19.09
C THR A 437 18.42 5.68 19.52
N ASP A 438 17.30 5.36 18.87
CA ASP A 438 16.47 4.19 19.21
C ASP A 438 17.29 2.91 19.18
N TRP A 439 18.11 2.81 18.16
CA TRP A 439 18.96 1.67 17.82
C TRP A 439 20.18 1.57 18.76
N THR A 440 20.50 2.64 19.49
CA THR A 440 21.47 2.64 20.59
C THR A 440 20.79 2.26 21.90
N LEU A 441 19.57 2.73 22.13
CA LEU A 441 18.78 2.41 23.32
C LEU A 441 18.34 0.94 23.34
N ASP A 442 17.99 0.37 22.18
CA ASP A 442 17.62 -1.04 21.98
C ASP A 442 18.73 -2.02 22.42
N LEU A 443 20.01 -1.59 22.42
CA LEU A 443 21.11 -2.41 22.94
C LEU A 443 21.02 -2.66 24.46
N ILE A 444 20.26 -1.83 25.18
CA ILE A 444 20.24 -1.78 26.65
C ILE A 444 18.82 -1.98 27.19
N LEU A 445 17.80 -1.51 26.48
CA LEU A 445 16.41 -1.54 26.92
C LEU A 445 15.71 -2.83 26.48
N PRO A 446 14.80 -3.38 27.31
CA PRO A 446 13.96 -4.49 26.89
C PRO A 446 12.96 -4.05 25.80
N PRO A 447 12.49 -4.98 24.95
CA PRO A 447 11.49 -4.65 23.94
C PRO A 447 10.17 -4.22 24.59
N ASP A 448 9.50 -3.25 23.97
CA ASP A 448 8.18 -2.82 24.40
C ASP A 448 7.14 -3.89 24.02
N ILE A 449 6.28 -4.29 24.96
CA ILE A 449 5.21 -5.29 24.78
C ILE A 449 3.81 -4.65 24.77
N VAL A 450 3.69 -3.32 24.71
CA VAL A 450 2.40 -2.64 24.66
C VAL A 450 1.67 -3.00 23.37
N GLN A 451 0.45 -3.50 23.51
CA GLN A 451 -0.47 -3.74 22.39
C GLN A 451 -1.16 -2.44 21.99
N LEU A 452 -1.02 -2.03 20.74
CA LEU A 452 -1.69 -0.85 20.20
C LEU A 452 -3.03 -1.25 19.61
N LYS A 453 -4.10 -1.23 20.40
CA LYS A 453 -5.47 -1.46 19.91
C LYS A 453 -5.96 -0.21 19.17
N THR A 454 -5.84 -0.23 17.84
CA THR A 454 -6.35 0.83 16.95
C THR A 454 -7.67 0.46 16.28
N ASP A 455 -8.24 -0.72 16.61
CA ASP A 455 -9.42 -1.25 15.95
C ASP A 455 -10.64 -0.38 16.23
N LYS A 456 -11.10 0.31 15.18
CA LYS A 456 -12.52 0.63 15.03
C LYS A 456 -13.12 -0.50 14.18
N PRO A 457 -14.35 -0.97 14.46
CA PRO A 457 -14.98 -1.97 13.61
C PRO A 457 -15.05 -1.44 12.17
N VAL A 458 -14.27 -2.07 11.29
CA VAL A 458 -14.32 -1.88 9.84
C VAL A 458 -15.56 -2.63 9.33
N GLY A 459 -16.25 -2.08 8.34
CA GLY A 459 -17.42 -2.72 7.74
C GLY A 459 -18.72 -1.98 7.99
N ILE A 460 -18.98 -1.54 9.22
CA ILE A 460 -20.28 -0.99 9.62
C ILE A 460 -20.08 0.22 10.54
N ARG A 461 -20.65 1.36 10.17
CA ARG A 461 -20.65 2.57 11.00
C ARG A 461 -22.02 3.23 11.07
N ARG A 462 -22.23 4.04 12.10
CA ARG A 462 -23.39 4.93 12.19
C ARG A 462 -23.04 6.28 11.58
N GLU A 463 -23.92 6.80 10.74
CA GLU A 463 -23.84 8.14 10.18
C GLU A 463 -25.11 8.90 10.52
N HIS A 464 -24.98 10.21 10.67
CA HIS A 464 -26.06 11.10 11.04
C HIS A 464 -26.10 12.26 10.03
N PHE A 465 -27.31 12.61 9.60
CA PHE A 465 -27.55 13.66 8.62
C PHE A 465 -28.68 14.58 9.11
N GLU A 466 -28.41 15.88 9.13
CA GLU A 466 -29.39 16.93 9.42
C GLU A 466 -30.37 17.09 8.24
N PRO A 467 -31.59 17.63 8.46
CA PRO A 467 -32.56 17.86 7.38
C PRO A 467 -31.97 18.61 6.17
N GLY A 468 -32.21 18.08 4.96
CA GLY A 468 -31.76 18.67 3.70
C GLY A 468 -30.33 18.33 3.29
N GLN A 469 -29.57 17.59 4.11
CA GLN A 469 -28.24 17.14 3.74
C GLN A 469 -28.29 16.01 2.72
N VAL A 470 -27.39 16.07 1.74
CA VAL A 470 -27.29 15.06 0.70
C VAL A 470 -26.39 13.93 1.18
N VAL A 471 -26.89 12.70 1.19
CA VAL A 471 -26.15 11.49 1.54
C VAL A 471 -25.21 11.11 0.39
N PHE A 472 -25.72 11.05 -0.84
CA PHE A 472 -24.95 10.96 -2.09
C PHE A 472 -25.76 11.50 -3.26
N ARG A 473 -25.09 11.81 -4.37
CA ARG A 473 -25.66 12.36 -5.61
C ARG A 473 -25.73 11.31 -6.71
N GLU A 474 -26.64 11.53 -7.64
CA GLU A 474 -26.68 10.81 -8.91
C GLU A 474 -25.33 10.96 -9.64
N GLY A 475 -24.80 9.85 -10.16
CA GLY A 475 -23.48 9.77 -10.80
C GLY A 475 -22.30 9.49 -9.86
N ASP A 476 -22.52 9.52 -8.54
CA ASP A 476 -21.50 9.13 -7.56
C ASP A 476 -21.16 7.64 -7.63
N ARG A 477 -20.05 7.19 -7.05
CA ARG A 477 -19.77 5.75 -6.92
C ARG A 477 -20.64 5.10 -5.84
N GLY A 478 -20.98 3.84 -6.04
CA GLY A 478 -21.54 3.00 -4.98
C GLY A 478 -20.49 2.65 -3.93
N ASP A 479 -20.31 3.42 -2.86
CA ASP A 479 -19.25 3.13 -1.88
C ASP A 479 -19.77 2.49 -0.59
N TRP A 480 -21.05 2.73 -0.29
CA TRP A 480 -21.72 2.28 0.93
C TRP A 480 -23.16 1.85 0.61
N LEU A 481 -23.62 0.83 1.32
CA LEU A 481 -25.04 0.53 1.50
C LEU A 481 -25.50 1.27 2.75
N TYR A 482 -26.65 1.93 2.70
CA TYR A 482 -27.23 2.58 3.86
C TYR A 482 -28.53 1.90 4.26
N VAL A 483 -28.74 1.74 5.56
CA VAL A 483 -30.01 1.30 6.16
C VAL A 483 -30.49 2.42 7.08
N VAL A 484 -31.72 2.87 6.90
CA VAL A 484 -32.31 3.91 7.75
C VAL A 484 -32.63 3.31 9.11
N VAL A 485 -31.93 3.78 10.15
CA VAL A 485 -32.18 3.37 11.55
C VAL A 485 -33.30 4.22 12.14
N ASP A 486 -33.29 5.52 11.83
CA ASP A 486 -34.28 6.50 12.27
C ASP A 486 -34.34 7.67 11.28
N GLY A 487 -35.50 8.32 11.16
CA GLY A 487 -35.75 9.42 10.20
C GLY A 487 -36.23 9.00 8.81
N GLU A 488 -36.29 9.96 7.88
CA GLU A 488 -36.70 9.77 6.49
C GLU A 488 -35.73 10.41 5.49
N VAL A 489 -35.47 9.70 4.39
CA VAL A 489 -34.72 10.22 3.23
C VAL A 489 -35.59 10.25 1.98
N GLU A 490 -35.27 11.14 1.06
CA GLU A 490 -35.88 11.23 -0.27
C GLU A 490 -34.86 10.90 -1.35
N VAL A 491 -35.28 10.06 -2.30
CA VAL A 491 -34.54 9.68 -3.50
C VAL A 491 -35.05 10.53 -4.66
N VAL A 492 -34.21 11.37 -5.23
CA VAL A 492 -34.54 12.29 -6.32
C VAL A 492 -33.66 12.06 -7.55
N LYS A 493 -34.22 12.19 -8.74
CA LYS A 493 -33.50 12.04 -10.02
C LYS A 493 -33.55 13.33 -10.84
N ALA A 494 -32.44 13.68 -11.48
CA ALA A 494 -32.40 14.85 -12.35
C ALA A 494 -33.21 14.64 -13.64
N VAL A 495 -33.95 15.66 -14.06
CA VAL A 495 -34.75 15.69 -15.30
C VAL A 495 -34.02 16.55 -16.34
N PRO A 496 -34.06 16.20 -17.64
CA PRO A 496 -33.35 16.94 -18.69
C PRO A 496 -33.62 18.45 -18.76
N ASP A 497 -34.79 18.91 -18.32
CA ASP A 497 -35.20 20.33 -18.32
C ASP A 497 -34.68 21.15 -17.13
N GLY A 498 -33.79 20.58 -16.30
CA GLY A 498 -33.14 21.30 -15.20
C GLY A 498 -33.89 21.26 -13.86
N GLY A 499 -34.80 20.30 -13.66
CA GLY A 499 -35.51 20.02 -12.41
C GLY A 499 -35.12 18.68 -11.76
N GLU A 500 -35.64 18.41 -10.57
CA GLU A 500 -35.50 17.12 -9.88
C GLU A 500 -36.90 16.50 -9.70
N THR A 501 -37.02 15.19 -9.91
CA THR A 501 -38.26 14.44 -9.61
C THR A 501 -38.02 13.51 -8.43
N SER A 502 -38.90 13.58 -7.43
CA SER A 502 -38.90 12.65 -6.29
C SER A 502 -39.38 11.28 -6.76
N LEU A 503 -38.50 10.28 -6.67
CA LEU A 503 -38.79 8.91 -7.03
C LEU A 503 -39.45 8.17 -5.87
N ARG A 504 -38.92 8.35 -4.65
CA ARG A 504 -39.34 7.61 -3.47
C ARG A 504 -38.91 8.27 -2.17
N ARG A 505 -39.67 8.07 -1.10
CA ARG A 505 -39.27 8.34 0.29
C ARG A 505 -39.00 7.02 0.99
N LEU A 506 -37.94 6.98 1.79
CA LEU A 506 -37.50 5.80 2.51
C LEU A 506 -37.42 6.10 4.00
N GLY A 507 -38.05 5.25 4.80
CA GLY A 507 -38.10 5.36 6.26
C GLY A 507 -37.35 4.24 6.97
N ARG A 508 -37.53 4.17 8.30
CA ARG A 508 -36.88 3.20 9.18
C ARG A 508 -36.98 1.75 8.66
N GLY A 509 -35.84 1.07 8.60
CA GLY A 509 -35.68 -0.32 8.14
C GLY A 509 -35.47 -0.46 6.64
N GLU A 510 -35.75 0.57 5.84
CA GLU A 510 -35.48 0.54 4.40
C GLU A 510 -34.00 0.82 4.10
N CYS A 511 -33.49 0.20 3.04
CA CYS A 511 -32.13 0.37 2.58
C CYS A 511 -32.06 1.08 1.22
N PHE A 512 -30.94 1.75 0.98
CA PHE A 512 -30.66 2.42 -0.29
C PHE A 512 -29.18 2.41 -0.66
N GLY A 513 -28.92 2.52 -1.95
CA GLY A 513 -27.58 2.53 -2.53
C GLY A 513 -27.08 1.16 -3.01
N GLU A 514 -27.84 0.09 -2.79
CA GLU A 514 -27.54 -1.27 -3.19
C GLU A 514 -27.32 -1.42 -4.71
N ILE A 515 -28.08 -0.71 -5.53
CA ILE A 515 -28.02 -0.82 -7.01
C ILE A 515 -26.59 -0.58 -7.51
N ALA A 516 -25.94 0.46 -7.02
CA ALA A 516 -24.59 0.84 -7.44
C ALA A 516 -23.51 -0.13 -6.93
N LEU A 517 -23.79 -0.88 -5.85
CA LEU A 517 -22.90 -1.91 -5.33
C LEU A 517 -23.04 -3.23 -6.10
N VAL A 518 -24.26 -3.60 -6.45
CA VAL A 518 -24.55 -4.87 -7.13
C VAL A 518 -24.25 -4.79 -8.63
N SER A 519 -24.65 -3.69 -9.29
CA SER A 519 -24.49 -3.53 -10.75
C SER A 519 -23.13 -2.97 -11.17
N ASP A 520 -22.30 -2.55 -10.21
CA ASP A 520 -21.05 -1.80 -10.41
C ASP A 520 -21.20 -0.58 -11.34
N ARG A 521 -22.38 0.04 -11.32
CA ARG A 521 -22.69 1.30 -12.02
C ARG A 521 -22.69 2.48 -11.04
N PRO A 522 -22.52 3.72 -11.52
CA PRO A 522 -22.72 4.91 -10.68
C PRO A 522 -24.13 4.95 -10.05
N ARG A 523 -24.27 5.70 -8.94
CA ARG A 523 -25.54 5.95 -8.25
C ARG A 523 -26.57 6.47 -9.26
N SER A 524 -27.71 5.80 -9.34
CA SER A 524 -28.78 6.10 -10.31
C SER A 524 -29.65 7.30 -9.93
N ALA A 525 -29.53 7.80 -8.69
CA ALA A 525 -30.30 8.92 -8.15
C ALA A 525 -29.53 9.59 -7.01
N THR A 526 -29.93 10.82 -6.67
CA THR A 526 -29.47 11.56 -5.48
C THR A 526 -30.34 11.18 -4.28
N VAL A 527 -29.75 11.01 -3.10
CA VAL A 527 -30.49 10.78 -1.85
C VAL A 527 -30.17 11.90 -0.87
N ARG A 528 -31.21 12.50 -0.28
CA ARG A 528 -31.08 13.54 0.75
C ARG A 528 -32.00 13.28 1.94
N SER A 529 -31.57 13.69 3.13
CA SER A 529 -32.40 13.62 4.34
C SER A 529 -33.56 14.60 4.27
N LEU A 530 -34.76 14.14 4.64
CA LEU A 530 -35.94 15.00 4.84
C LEU A 530 -36.05 15.45 6.29
N THR A 531 -35.73 14.56 7.21
CA THR A 531 -35.69 14.82 8.65
C THR A 531 -34.27 14.74 9.18
N ASP A 532 -34.11 14.86 10.49
CA ASP A 532 -32.95 14.27 11.16
C ASP A 532 -32.95 12.75 10.88
N VAL A 533 -31.84 12.22 10.36
CA VAL A 533 -31.70 10.84 9.92
C VAL A 533 -30.46 10.20 10.51
N ASN A 534 -30.64 9.02 11.11
CA ASN A 534 -29.56 8.13 11.52
C ASN A 534 -29.50 6.93 10.60
N LEU A 535 -28.35 6.70 9.99
CA LEU A 535 -28.09 5.61 9.06
C LEU A 535 -27.09 4.61 9.64
N LEU A 536 -27.29 3.34 9.33
CA LEU A 536 -26.25 2.33 9.41
C LEU A 536 -25.62 2.20 8.02
N ALA A 537 -24.37 2.58 7.89
CA ALA A 537 -23.61 2.51 6.65
C ALA A 537 -22.72 1.26 6.66
N VAL A 538 -22.90 0.39 5.66
CA VAL A 538 -22.08 -0.81 5.41
C VAL A 538 -21.19 -0.53 4.21
N ASP A 539 -19.87 -0.68 4.34
CA ASP A 539 -18.97 -0.39 3.23
C ASP A 539 -19.10 -1.43 2.10
N ARG A 540 -18.64 -1.04 0.91
CA ARG A 540 -18.65 -1.89 -0.29
C ARG A 540 -17.96 -3.25 -0.06
N GLU A 541 -16.84 -3.30 0.67
CA GLU A 541 -16.10 -4.55 0.88
C GLU A 541 -16.88 -5.52 1.79
N ALA A 542 -17.41 -5.02 2.90
CA ALA A 542 -18.28 -5.76 3.80
C ALA A 542 -19.58 -6.19 3.11
N PHE A 543 -20.18 -5.33 2.29
CA PHE A 543 -21.35 -5.67 1.49
C PHE A 543 -21.05 -6.79 0.49
N HIS A 544 -19.96 -6.70 -0.29
CA HIS A 544 -19.61 -7.77 -1.24
C HIS A 544 -19.25 -9.07 -0.54
N ALA A 545 -18.63 -9.01 0.65
CA ALA A 545 -18.37 -10.20 1.45
C ALA A 545 -19.69 -10.89 1.86
N LEU A 546 -20.69 -10.14 2.30
CA LEU A 546 -22.02 -10.67 2.60
C LEU A 546 -22.73 -11.19 1.35
N PHE A 547 -22.75 -10.40 0.28
CA PHE A 547 -23.45 -10.70 -0.97
C PHE A 547 -22.87 -11.92 -1.72
N SER A 548 -21.55 -12.11 -1.66
CA SER A 548 -20.87 -13.22 -2.34
C SER A 548 -21.02 -14.54 -1.59
N ASN A 549 -21.15 -14.49 -0.25
CA ASN A 549 -21.18 -15.68 0.60
C ASN A 549 -22.58 -16.07 1.10
N LEU A 550 -23.61 -15.26 0.86
CA LEU A 550 -25.00 -15.53 1.30
C LEU A 550 -25.98 -15.50 0.11
N PRO A 551 -26.22 -16.64 -0.58
CA PRO A 551 -27.14 -16.73 -1.71
C PRO A 551 -28.58 -16.22 -1.46
N PRO A 552 -29.21 -16.42 -0.28
CA PRO A 552 -30.53 -15.85 0.00
C PRO A 552 -30.52 -14.31 0.03
N LEU A 553 -29.41 -13.73 0.47
CA LEU A 553 -29.21 -12.28 0.59
C LEU A 553 -29.00 -11.65 -0.79
N ARG A 554 -28.35 -12.37 -1.71
CA ARG A 554 -28.29 -12.04 -3.14
C ARG A 554 -29.70 -11.96 -3.75
N GLY A 555 -30.50 -13.01 -3.59
CA GLY A 555 -31.87 -13.04 -4.15
C GLY A 555 -32.76 -11.92 -3.61
N PHE A 556 -32.62 -11.56 -2.33
CA PHE A 556 -33.30 -10.40 -1.74
C PHE A 556 -32.92 -9.10 -2.44
N PHE A 557 -31.62 -8.83 -2.62
CA PHE A 557 -31.16 -7.60 -3.26
C PHE A 557 -31.44 -7.55 -4.76
N GLU A 558 -31.32 -8.67 -5.48
CA GLU A 558 -31.67 -8.74 -6.90
C GLU A 558 -33.16 -8.43 -7.12
N HIS A 559 -34.05 -9.06 -6.34
CA HIS A 559 -35.49 -8.79 -6.40
C HIS A 559 -35.83 -7.32 -6.06
N LEU A 560 -35.13 -6.77 -5.07
CA LEU A 560 -35.31 -5.39 -4.62
C LEU A 560 -34.82 -4.40 -5.70
N ILE A 561 -33.74 -4.71 -6.41
CA ILE A 561 -33.26 -3.93 -7.56
C ILE A 561 -34.29 -3.98 -8.69
N ASP A 562 -34.73 -5.17 -9.10
CA ASP A 562 -35.70 -5.35 -10.19
C ASP A 562 -36.98 -4.55 -9.95
N THR A 563 -37.50 -4.58 -8.72
CA THR A 563 -38.69 -3.83 -8.30
C THR A 563 -38.47 -2.31 -8.34
N ARG A 564 -37.23 -1.82 -8.20
CA ARG A 564 -36.88 -0.39 -8.19
C ARG A 564 -36.43 0.14 -9.56
N THR A 565 -36.07 -0.74 -10.49
CA THR A 565 -35.69 -0.37 -11.87
C THR A 565 -36.80 -0.54 -12.89
N ALA A 566 -37.86 -1.29 -12.56
CA ALA A 566 -39.13 -1.30 -13.26
C ALA A 566 -39.93 -0.02 -12.98
#